data_AF-A0A7S0NPT8-F1
#
_entry.id   AF-A0A7S0NPT8-F1
#
_cell.length_a   1.000
_cell.length_b   1.000
_cell.length_c   1.000
_cell.angle_alpha   90.00
_cell.angle_beta   90.00
_cell.angle_gamma   90.00
#
_symmetry.space_group_name_H-M   'P 1'
#
loop_
_entity.id
_entity.type
_entity.pdbx_description
1 polymer ?
#
loop_
_entity_poly.entity_id
_entity_poly.type
_entity_poly.pdbx_seq_one_letter_code
_entity_poly.pdbx_strand_id
1 'polypeptide(L)'
;VDVQFSLFGLDPACINGRNTSLSANSCGVHVHKGTDCAKSAEGHYWVDPVTEDPWTQHVHYTYSTAEPIEGHADQSFMVGGAPDALLGRTLIIHAYNGTRVACAILMPEMLDCMTASGPC
;
A
#
# COMPACT_ATOMS: atom_id res chain seq x y z
N VAL A 1 -4.87 2.48 -13.30
CA VAL A 1 -5.41 1.49 -12.33
C VAL A 1 -5.45 2.19 -11.01
N ASP A 2 -6.61 2.20 -10.37
CA ASP A 2 -6.76 2.68 -9.00
C ASP A 2 -6.64 1.48 -8.06
N VAL A 3 -5.73 1.57 -7.09
CA VAL A 3 -5.58 0.58 -6.02
C VAL A 3 -6.37 1.07 -4.82
N GLN A 4 -7.14 0.21 -4.16
CA GLN A 4 -7.78 0.52 -2.88
C GLN A 4 -7.28 -0.49 -1.84
N PHE A 5 -7.15 -0.04 -0.60
CA PHE A 5 -6.71 -0.87 0.52
C PHE A 5 -7.47 -0.51 1.78
N SER A 6 -7.79 -1.51 2.59
CA SER A 6 -8.29 -1.32 3.94
C SER A 6 -7.22 -1.81 4.91
N LEU A 7 -6.75 -0.91 5.77
CA LEU A 7 -5.65 -1.15 6.69
C LEU A 7 -6.16 -1.04 8.13
N PHE A 8 -5.55 -1.81 9.03
CA PHE A 8 -5.91 -1.86 10.44
C PHE A 8 -4.63 -1.94 11.27
N GLY A 9 -4.66 -1.44 12.51
CA GLY A 9 -3.50 -1.46 13.41
C GLY A 9 -2.31 -0.60 12.93
N LEU A 10 -2.60 0.55 12.31
CA LEU A 10 -1.58 1.46 11.78
C LEU A 10 -0.89 2.28 12.90
N ASP A 11 0.29 2.83 12.60
CA ASP A 11 1.04 3.66 13.55
C ASP A 11 0.22 4.90 13.99
N PRO A 12 -0.12 5.04 15.29
CA PRO A 12 -0.90 6.18 15.79
C PRO A 12 -0.27 7.54 15.61
N ALA A 13 1.05 7.62 15.43
CA ALA A 13 1.71 8.89 15.14
C ALA A 13 1.32 9.46 13.77
N CYS A 14 0.76 8.65 12.86
CA CYS A 14 0.29 9.07 11.54
C CYS A 14 -1.09 9.75 11.54
N ILE A 15 -1.75 9.90 12.70
CA ILE A 15 -3.07 10.55 12.80
C ILE A 15 -3.07 11.99 12.26
N ASN A 16 -1.95 12.70 12.42
CA ASN A 16 -1.79 14.08 11.93
C ASN A 16 -1.12 14.14 10.55
N GLY A 17 -1.04 13.01 9.86
CA GLY A 17 -0.35 12.90 8.59
C GLY A 17 1.14 12.60 8.70
N ARG A 18 1.77 12.48 7.54
CA ARG A 18 3.19 12.15 7.40
C ARG A 18 4.12 13.29 7.82
N ASN A 19 5.36 12.95 8.15
CA ASN A 19 6.45 13.89 8.40
C ASN A 19 7.65 13.59 7.50
N THR A 20 7.70 14.26 6.35
CA THR A 20 8.77 14.08 5.35
C THR A 20 10.13 14.62 5.80
N SER A 21 10.16 15.54 6.77
CA SER A 21 11.40 16.02 7.39
C SER A 21 12.04 14.95 8.29
N LEU A 22 11.24 14.04 8.83
CA LEU A 22 11.73 12.87 9.58
C LEU A 22 12.12 11.73 8.63
N SER A 23 11.24 11.42 7.68
CA SER A 23 11.50 10.40 6.66
C SER A 23 10.59 10.60 5.44
N ALA A 24 11.16 10.49 4.24
CA ALA A 24 10.37 10.51 2.99
C ALA A 24 9.29 9.42 2.94
N ASN A 25 9.46 8.33 3.69
CA ASN A 25 8.52 7.20 3.74
C ASN A 25 7.54 7.27 4.92
N SER A 26 7.50 8.38 5.67
CA SER A 26 6.63 8.53 6.83
C SER A 26 5.17 8.25 6.45
N CYS A 27 4.53 7.29 7.15
CA CYS A 27 3.14 6.87 6.93
C CYS A 27 2.86 6.36 5.50
N GLY A 28 3.88 5.95 4.76
CA GLY A 28 3.79 5.57 3.35
C GLY A 28 3.15 4.20 3.12
N VAL A 29 2.47 4.06 1.98
CA VAL A 29 1.95 2.78 1.44
C VAL A 29 2.53 2.57 0.06
N HIS A 30 3.50 1.66 -0.09
CA HIS A 30 4.31 1.58 -1.29
C HIS A 30 4.22 0.20 -1.94
N VAL A 31 4.09 0.14 -3.27
CA VAL A 31 4.34 -1.10 -4.00
C VAL A 31 5.82 -1.17 -4.34
N HIS A 32 6.45 -2.30 -4.03
CA HIS A 32 7.84 -2.58 -4.34
C HIS A 32 7.98 -3.71 -5.37
N LYS A 33 9.17 -3.80 -5.99
CA LYS A 33 9.47 -4.77 -7.06
C LYS A 33 9.47 -6.22 -6.58
N GLY A 34 9.83 -6.43 -5.31
CA GLY A 34 9.92 -7.73 -4.69
C GLY A 34 8.59 -8.48 -4.72
N THR A 35 8.69 -9.80 -4.60
CA THR A 35 7.55 -10.72 -4.72
C THR A 35 7.42 -11.65 -3.52
N ASP A 36 8.12 -11.34 -2.44
CA ASP A 36 8.23 -12.20 -1.25
C ASP A 36 8.50 -11.34 -0.01
N CYS A 37 7.57 -11.38 0.95
CA CYS A 37 7.68 -10.63 2.20
C CYS A 37 8.73 -11.19 3.17
N ALA A 38 9.15 -12.46 3.00
CA ALA A 38 10.23 -13.06 3.79
C ALA A 38 11.63 -12.71 3.24
N LYS A 39 11.69 -12.14 2.04
CA LYS A 39 12.93 -11.70 1.39
C LYS A 39 12.97 -10.18 1.25
N SER A 40 13.95 -9.69 0.50
CA SER A 40 14.01 -8.28 0.14
C SER A 40 12.78 -7.89 -0.67
N ALA A 41 12.04 -6.87 -0.19
CA ALA A 41 11.01 -6.22 -0.99
C ALA A 41 11.59 -5.45 -2.19
N GLU A 42 12.91 -5.28 -2.28
CA GLU A 42 13.58 -4.45 -3.30
C GLU A 42 13.16 -2.97 -3.21
N GLY A 43 13.41 -2.22 -4.30
CA GLY A 43 12.99 -0.82 -4.43
C GLY A 43 11.54 -0.66 -4.85
N HIS A 44 11.07 0.58 -4.81
CA HIS A 44 9.74 0.96 -5.25
C HIS A 44 9.47 0.56 -6.72
N TYR A 45 8.21 0.22 -7.01
CA TYR A 45 7.75 -0.24 -8.31
C TYR A 45 6.72 0.71 -8.89
N TRP A 46 6.92 1.19 -10.10
CA TRP A 46 5.94 1.93 -10.90
C TRP A 46 6.28 1.69 -12.38
N VAL A 47 5.32 1.94 -13.27
CA VAL A 47 5.49 1.66 -14.71
C VAL A 47 4.96 2.83 -15.56
N ASP A 48 5.31 2.83 -16.84
CA ASP A 48 4.85 3.82 -17.83
C ASP A 48 3.31 4.01 -17.79
N PRO A 49 2.81 5.26 -17.89
CA PRO A 49 3.52 6.51 -18.19
C PRO A 49 4.11 7.23 -16.95
N VAL A 50 4.12 6.59 -15.79
CA VAL A 50 4.69 7.19 -14.57
C VAL A 50 6.22 7.20 -14.70
N THR A 51 6.83 8.39 -14.74
CA THR A 51 8.27 8.55 -14.94
C THR A 51 9.04 8.83 -13.65
N GLU A 52 8.34 9.19 -12.58
CA GLU A 52 8.91 9.51 -11.27
C GLU A 52 8.26 8.66 -10.18
N ASP A 53 8.96 8.43 -9.08
CA ASP A 53 8.48 7.63 -7.96
C ASP A 53 7.21 8.24 -7.32
N PRO A 54 6.02 7.64 -7.51
CA PRO A 54 4.77 8.21 -7.01
C PRO A 54 4.63 8.03 -5.48
N TRP A 55 5.41 7.13 -4.88
CA TRP A 55 5.21 6.63 -3.53
C TRP A 55 5.67 7.61 -2.48
N THR A 56 6.89 8.13 -2.64
CA THR A 56 7.52 9.04 -1.67
C THR A 56 6.83 10.40 -1.55
N GLN A 57 6.10 10.82 -2.58
CA GLN A 57 5.53 12.16 -2.66
C GLN A 57 4.03 12.19 -2.36
N HIS A 58 3.29 11.14 -2.69
CA HIS A 58 1.82 11.24 -2.79
C HIS A 58 1.05 10.18 -2.03
N VAL A 59 1.64 9.03 -1.71
CA VAL A 59 0.89 7.89 -1.15
C VAL A 59 1.24 7.66 0.32
N HIS A 60 0.36 8.12 1.21
CA HIS A 60 0.55 8.00 2.65
C HIS A 60 -0.79 7.94 3.37
N TYR A 61 -0.94 7.04 4.32
CA TYR A 61 -2.19 6.90 5.05
C TYR A 61 -2.35 7.97 6.14
N THR A 62 -3.59 8.40 6.32
CA THR A 62 -4.08 9.16 7.48
C THR A 62 -5.41 8.58 7.88
N TYR A 63 -5.73 8.52 9.16
CA TYR A 63 -7.02 8.03 9.63
C TYR A 63 -7.59 8.98 10.69
N SER A 64 -8.92 9.06 10.75
CA SER A 64 -9.64 10.14 11.46
C SER A 64 -10.08 9.79 12.88
N THR A 65 -10.03 8.52 13.27
CA THR A 65 -10.45 8.06 14.60
C THR A 65 -9.23 7.80 15.47
N ALA A 66 -9.22 8.28 16.71
CA ALA A 66 -8.17 8.00 17.69
C ALA A 66 -8.17 6.53 18.20
N GLU A 67 -9.00 5.67 17.60
CA GLU A 67 -9.09 4.25 17.93
C GLU A 67 -7.96 3.50 17.20
N PRO A 68 -6.94 2.97 17.91
CA PRO A 68 -5.73 2.39 17.30
C PRO A 68 -5.97 1.16 16.42
N ILE A 69 -7.20 0.67 16.38
CA ILE A 69 -7.57 -0.65 15.88
C ILE A 69 -8.16 -0.57 14.47
N GLU A 70 -8.72 0.57 14.07
CA GLU A 70 -9.46 0.76 12.80
C GLU A 70 -8.98 2.01 12.06
N GLY A 71 -7.70 2.03 11.70
CA GLY A 71 -7.10 3.06 10.87
C GLY A 71 -7.47 2.89 9.40
N HIS A 72 -8.72 3.15 9.03
CA HIS A 72 -9.16 3.08 7.64
C HIS A 72 -8.49 4.16 6.80
N ALA A 73 -7.82 3.75 5.72
CA ALA A 73 -7.20 4.64 4.77
C ALA A 73 -7.60 4.23 3.35
N ASP A 74 -8.67 4.83 2.85
CA ASP A 74 -9.07 4.68 1.45
C ASP A 74 -8.24 5.64 0.60
N GLN A 75 -7.30 5.08 -0.17
CA GLN A 75 -6.46 5.88 -1.04
C GLN A 75 -6.34 5.22 -2.40
N SER A 76 -6.69 5.98 -3.44
CA SER A 76 -6.39 5.63 -4.82
C SER A 76 -5.17 6.42 -5.32
N PHE A 77 -4.29 5.73 -6.03
CA PHE A 77 -3.17 6.35 -6.72
C PHE A 77 -2.93 5.65 -8.07
N MET A 78 -2.37 6.41 -9.02
CA MET A 78 -2.00 5.88 -10.32
C MET A 78 -0.56 5.35 -10.30
N VAL A 79 -0.40 4.05 -10.53
CA VAL A 79 0.91 3.37 -10.65
C VAL A 79 1.41 3.23 -12.09
N GLY A 80 0.60 3.63 -13.06
CA GLY A 80 0.77 3.32 -14.48
C GLY A 80 0.40 1.88 -14.83
N GLY A 81 0.41 1.57 -16.13
CA GLY A 81 0.21 0.21 -16.65
C GLY A 81 -1.19 -0.39 -16.47
N ALA A 82 -1.30 -1.67 -16.84
CA ALA A 82 -2.48 -2.51 -16.65
C ALA A 82 -2.58 -3.03 -15.19
N PRO A 83 -3.77 -3.40 -14.68
CA PRO A 83 -3.94 -3.90 -13.30
C PRO A 83 -2.99 -5.04 -12.94
N ASP A 84 -2.75 -5.94 -13.90
CA ASP A 84 -1.89 -7.11 -13.75
C ASP A 84 -0.42 -6.75 -13.49
N ALA A 85 0.02 -5.54 -13.84
CA ALA A 85 1.40 -5.11 -13.64
C ALA A 85 1.78 -5.04 -12.15
N LEU A 86 0.79 -4.90 -11.26
CA LEU A 86 1.00 -4.87 -9.81
C LEU A 86 0.93 -6.25 -9.14
N LEU A 87 0.36 -7.25 -9.82
CA LEU A 87 0.14 -8.56 -9.21
C LEU A 87 1.46 -9.27 -8.90
N GLY A 88 1.48 -9.98 -7.78
CA GLY A 88 2.66 -10.67 -7.25
C GLY A 88 3.69 -9.74 -6.60
N ARG A 89 3.51 -8.42 -6.64
CA ARG A 89 4.40 -7.44 -6.02
C ARG A 89 4.10 -7.27 -4.54
N THR A 90 5.12 -6.91 -3.77
CA THR A 90 4.98 -6.60 -2.35
C THR A 90 4.40 -5.21 -2.15
N LEU A 91 3.35 -5.09 -1.33
CA LEU A 91 2.86 -3.84 -0.75
C LEU A 91 3.49 -3.68 0.65
N ILE A 92 4.15 -2.56 0.89
CA ILE A 92 4.84 -2.25 2.15
C ILE A 92 4.15 -1.07 2.83
N ILE A 93 3.87 -1.23 4.13
CA ILE A 93 3.33 -0.17 4.98
C ILE A 93 4.45 0.36 5.86
N HIS A 94 4.57 1.69 5.93
CA HIS A 94 5.57 2.38 6.73
C HIS A 94 4.96 3.09 7.95
N ALA A 95 5.65 3.00 9.09
CA ALA A 95 5.36 3.79 10.29
C ALA A 95 5.69 5.29 10.10
N TYR A 96 5.35 6.11 11.09
CA TYR A 96 5.61 7.55 11.11
C TYR A 96 7.11 7.88 10.96
N ASN A 97 7.99 7.04 11.52
CA ASN A 97 9.45 7.19 11.37
C ASN A 97 10.00 6.63 10.04
N GLY A 98 9.13 6.10 9.16
CA GLY A 98 9.49 5.50 7.88
C GLY A 98 10.01 4.06 7.94
N THR A 99 10.01 3.40 9.11
CA THR A 99 10.31 1.97 9.20
C THR A 99 9.18 1.13 8.59
N ARG A 100 9.51 -0.04 8.04
CA ARG A 100 8.52 -0.97 7.47
C ARG A 100 7.84 -1.72 8.60
N VAL A 101 6.51 -1.67 8.66
CA VAL A 101 5.70 -2.30 9.72
C VAL A 101 4.78 -3.41 9.22
N ALA A 102 4.48 -3.44 7.93
CA ALA A 102 3.74 -4.54 7.33
C ALA A 102 4.20 -4.81 5.89
N CYS A 103 3.97 -6.05 5.43
CA CYS A 103 4.18 -6.47 4.06
C CYS A 103 3.03 -7.41 3.63
N ALA A 104 2.52 -7.20 2.43
CA ALA A 104 1.56 -8.10 1.78
C ALA A 104 1.96 -8.35 0.33
N ILE A 105 1.52 -9.46 -0.26
CA ILE A 105 1.64 -9.71 -1.71
C ILE A 105 0.33 -9.33 -2.37
N LEU A 106 0.39 -8.48 -3.39
CA LEU A 106 -0.77 -8.12 -4.19
C LEU A 106 -1.21 -9.32 -5.02
N MET A 107 -2.46 -9.73 -4.85
CA MET A 107 -3.07 -10.82 -5.59
C MET A 107 -4.32 -10.29 -6.29
N PRO A 108 -4.75 -10.91 -7.40
CA PRO A 108 -6.03 -10.55 -7.99
C PRO A 108 -7.10 -10.77 -6.94
N GLU A 109 -8.10 -9.89 -6.90
CA GLU A 109 -9.35 -10.23 -6.22
C GLU A 109 -9.88 -11.47 -6.93
N MET A 110 -9.76 -12.63 -6.30
CA MET A 110 -10.58 -13.76 -6.70
C MET A 110 -11.99 -13.31 -6.39
N LEU A 111 -12.71 -12.82 -7.41
CA LEU A 111 -14.14 -12.67 -7.33
C LEU A 111 -14.66 -13.99 -6.78
N ASP A 112 -15.21 -13.88 -5.59
CA ASP A 112 -15.48 -15.00 -4.72
C ASP A 112 -16.51 -15.92 -5.38
N CYS A 113 -16.03 -16.99 -6.02
CA CYS A 113 -16.88 -18.07 -6.50
C CYS A 113 -17.69 -18.71 -5.35
N MET A 114 -17.37 -18.40 -4.09
CA MET A 114 -18.09 -18.93 -2.93
C MET A 114 -19.31 -18.08 -2.51
N THR A 115 -19.46 -16.83 -2.96
CA THR A 115 -20.67 -16.01 -2.67
C THR A 115 -21.68 -15.95 -3.81
N ALA A 116 -21.28 -16.28 -5.05
CA ALA A 116 -22.22 -16.52 -6.14
C ALA A 116 -22.52 -18.02 -6.23
N SER A 117 -23.67 -18.43 -5.71
CA SER A 117 -24.24 -19.78 -5.76
C SER A 117 -24.14 -20.46 -7.15
N GLY A 118 -23.02 -21.12 -7.48
CA GLY A 118 -22.88 -21.93 -8.69
C GLY A 118 -21.48 -22.56 -8.83
N PRO A 119 -21.36 -23.81 -9.33
CA PRO A 119 -20.07 -24.48 -9.51
C PRO A 119 -19.38 -24.00 -10.79
N CYS A 120 -18.04 -23.89 -10.72
CA CYS A 120 -17.15 -23.79 -11.88
C CYS A 120 -17.34 -24.97 -12.85
#